data_AF-A0A8T0KF07-F1
#
_entry.id   AF-A0A8T0KF07-F1
#
_cell.length_a   1.000
_cell.length_b   1.000
_cell.length_c   1.000
_cell.angle_alpha   90.00
_cell.angle_beta   90.00
_cell.angle_gamma   90.00
#
_symmetry.space_group_name_H-M   'P 1'
#
loop_
_entity.id
_entity.type
_entity.pdbx_description
1 polymer ?
#
loop_
_entity_poly.entity_id
_entity_poly.type
_entity_poly.pdbx_seq_one_letter_code
_entity_poly.pdbx_strand_id
1 'polypeptide(L)'
;MWNLQTISTILLNKQSTSLIKKGTFPNIKRMGLRVEENGYEGELPNVLQHLQQLKHLNKLVIFFGVWSDRTGKEQIQSLGQFNCLTFLMINNVSKLLTSELIFPPNITELMLTGIRCITDEGINGLGNHFKLKILSLWGSMGQIEDSVDLNCADGSFPQLEVLQMRFIRLRKWELGNGAMQKLQHVLIHRCQPLDNLPTQLCSLNGLKKVHITDSVSKQMTHILGILETNNGVQIDRGDHLSRVENDGDTFDII
;
A
#
# COMPACT_ATOMS: atom_id res chain seq x y z
N MET A 1 -10.95 -30.06 -0.96
CA MET A 1 -9.61 -29.57 -0.58
C MET A 1 -9.66 -28.88 0.78
N TRP A 2 -9.83 -29.63 1.88
CA TRP A 2 -10.11 -29.05 3.21
C TRP A 2 -8.87 -28.49 3.92
N ASN A 3 -7.67 -28.88 3.48
CA ASN A 3 -6.40 -28.49 4.08
C ASN A 3 -5.67 -27.37 3.32
N LEU A 4 -6.26 -26.84 2.24
CA LEU A 4 -5.63 -25.79 1.45
C LEU A 4 -5.68 -24.46 2.24
N GLN A 5 -4.50 -23.97 2.65
CA GLN A 5 -4.37 -22.74 3.44
C GLN A 5 -3.92 -21.54 2.61
N THR A 6 -3.36 -21.76 1.43
CA THR A 6 -2.83 -20.71 0.57
C THR A 6 -3.21 -20.96 -0.88
N ILE A 7 -3.69 -19.92 -1.54
CA ILE A 7 -3.92 -19.84 -2.98
C ILE A 7 -3.19 -18.59 -3.44
N SER A 8 -2.12 -18.77 -4.23
CA SER A 8 -1.28 -17.66 -4.68
C SER A 8 -2.07 -16.70 -5.58
N THR A 9 -2.64 -17.17 -6.67
CA THR A 9 -3.54 -16.32 -7.45
C THR A 9 -4.55 -17.19 -8.17
N ILE A 10 -5.82 -16.83 -8.02
CA ILE A 10 -6.90 -17.41 -8.80
C ILE A 10 -7.48 -16.34 -9.72
N LEU A 11 -7.51 -16.62 -11.02
CA LEU A 11 -8.20 -15.80 -12.00
C LEU A 11 -9.70 -15.86 -11.75
N LEU A 12 -10.36 -14.72 -11.58
CA LEU A 12 -11.81 -14.64 -11.48
C LEU A 12 -12.44 -14.94 -12.84
N ASN A 13 -13.19 -16.03 -12.88
CA ASN A 13 -13.97 -16.50 -14.02
C ASN A 13 -15.16 -17.30 -13.48
N LYS A 14 -16.01 -17.83 -14.38
CA LYS A 14 -17.20 -18.59 -13.97
C LYS A 14 -16.91 -19.71 -12.96
N GLN A 15 -15.83 -20.46 -13.18
CA GLN A 15 -15.51 -21.63 -12.38
C GLN A 15 -14.95 -21.23 -11.02
N SER A 16 -13.94 -20.36 -10.97
CA SER A 16 -13.32 -19.92 -9.71
C SER A 16 -14.33 -19.18 -8.82
N THR A 17 -15.14 -18.30 -9.40
CA THR A 17 -16.22 -17.61 -8.69
C THR A 17 -17.22 -18.61 -8.10
N SER A 18 -17.61 -19.65 -8.85
CA SER A 18 -18.51 -20.70 -8.33
C SER A 18 -17.88 -21.48 -7.17
N LEU A 19 -16.59 -21.83 -7.26
CA LEU A 19 -15.89 -22.56 -6.20
C LEU A 19 -15.78 -21.74 -4.90
N ILE A 20 -15.49 -20.45 -5.01
CA ILE A 20 -15.42 -19.54 -3.86
C ILE A 20 -16.81 -19.41 -3.21
N LYS A 21 -17.85 -19.15 -4.01
CA LYS A 21 -19.22 -19.00 -3.50
C LYS A 21 -19.75 -20.27 -2.83
N LYS A 22 -19.31 -21.45 -3.27
CA LYS A 22 -19.65 -22.75 -2.65
C LYS A 22 -18.88 -23.04 -1.35
N GLY A 23 -17.95 -22.17 -0.93
CA GLY A 23 -17.14 -22.41 0.27
C GLY A 23 -16.13 -23.54 0.12
N THR A 24 -15.60 -23.76 -1.09
CA THR A 24 -14.66 -24.87 -1.37
C THR A 24 -13.35 -24.78 -0.56
N PHE A 25 -13.02 -23.58 -0.05
CA PHE A 25 -11.78 -23.26 0.64
C PHE A 25 -12.04 -22.71 2.07
N PRO A 26 -12.64 -23.50 2.98
CA PRO A 26 -13.12 -22.98 4.27
C PRO A 26 -12.01 -22.55 5.23
N ASN A 27 -10.81 -23.14 5.09
CA ASN A 27 -9.65 -22.91 5.99
C ASN A 27 -8.56 -22.04 5.34
N ILE A 28 -8.89 -21.32 4.27
CA ILE A 28 -7.91 -20.48 3.58
C ILE A 28 -7.44 -19.35 4.49
N LYS A 29 -6.12 -19.12 4.51
CA LYS A 29 -5.47 -18.05 5.27
C LYS A 29 -4.94 -16.94 4.37
N ARG A 30 -4.47 -17.31 3.18
CA ARG A 30 -3.84 -16.41 2.21
C ARG A 30 -4.49 -16.66 0.84
N MET A 31 -5.02 -15.62 0.21
CA MET A 31 -5.65 -15.73 -1.11
C MET A 31 -5.26 -14.56 -2.00
N GLY A 32 -4.88 -14.84 -3.23
CA GLY A 32 -4.78 -13.83 -4.30
C GLY A 32 -5.90 -13.99 -5.32
N LEU A 33 -6.45 -12.87 -5.75
CA LEU A 33 -7.48 -12.76 -6.77
C LEU A 33 -6.91 -11.99 -7.96
N ARG A 34 -7.08 -12.49 -9.18
CA ARG A 34 -6.82 -11.74 -10.41
C ARG A 34 -8.13 -11.43 -11.10
N VAL A 35 -8.36 -10.15 -11.36
CA VAL A 35 -9.58 -9.59 -11.96
C VAL A 35 -9.19 -9.03 -13.31
N GLU A 36 -9.71 -9.63 -14.39
CA GLU A 36 -9.46 -9.22 -15.77
C GLU A 36 -10.73 -8.63 -16.40
N GLU A 37 -10.55 -7.84 -17.46
CA GLU A 37 -11.63 -7.22 -18.26
C GLU A 37 -12.41 -8.22 -19.15
N ASN A 38 -12.65 -9.42 -18.66
CA ASN A 38 -13.35 -10.48 -19.39
C ASN A 38 -14.82 -10.63 -18.94
N GLY A 39 -15.40 -9.58 -18.34
CA GLY A 39 -16.80 -9.54 -17.88
C GLY A 39 -17.03 -10.03 -16.45
N TYR A 40 -15.98 -10.33 -15.68
CA TYR A 40 -16.09 -10.78 -14.28
C TYR A 40 -15.73 -9.73 -13.23
N GLU A 41 -15.45 -8.48 -13.63
CA GLU A 41 -15.19 -7.37 -12.70
C GLU A 41 -16.37 -7.13 -11.74
N GLY A 42 -17.60 -7.21 -12.25
CA GLY A 42 -18.82 -7.09 -11.45
C GLY A 42 -19.03 -8.23 -10.44
N GLU A 43 -18.27 -9.32 -10.54
CA GLU A 43 -18.33 -10.42 -9.57
C GLU A 43 -17.43 -10.20 -8.36
N LEU A 44 -16.45 -9.28 -8.42
CA LEU A 44 -15.53 -9.05 -7.31
C LEU A 44 -16.27 -8.69 -6.01
N PRO A 45 -17.27 -7.79 -5.97
CA PRO A 45 -18.04 -7.52 -4.76
C PRO A 45 -18.68 -8.77 -4.16
N ASN A 46 -19.27 -9.62 -5.01
CA ASN A 46 -19.91 -10.87 -4.58
C ASN A 46 -18.88 -11.85 -4.03
N VAL A 47 -17.72 -11.96 -4.67
CA VAL A 47 -16.61 -12.80 -4.20
C VAL A 47 -16.12 -12.31 -2.83
N LEU A 48 -15.86 -11.01 -2.69
CA LEU A 48 -15.42 -10.40 -1.43
C LEU A 48 -16.44 -10.63 -0.29
N GLN A 49 -17.74 -10.55 -0.58
CA GLN A 49 -18.81 -10.84 0.40
C GLN A 49 -18.80 -12.28 0.93
N HIS A 50 -18.32 -13.25 0.16
CA HIS A 50 -18.14 -14.62 0.64
C HIS A 50 -16.83 -14.76 1.40
N LEU A 51 -15.75 -14.15 0.90
CA LEU A 51 -14.43 -14.23 1.51
C LEU A 51 -14.37 -13.60 2.90
N GLN A 52 -15.12 -12.54 3.17
CA GLN A 52 -15.20 -11.93 4.51
C GLN A 52 -15.73 -12.88 5.60
N GLN A 53 -16.46 -13.92 5.24
CA GLN A 53 -16.98 -14.91 6.18
C GLN A 53 -15.91 -15.92 6.64
N LEU A 54 -14.75 -15.92 5.96
CA LEU A 54 -13.65 -16.84 6.23
C LEU A 54 -12.84 -16.34 7.43
N LYS A 55 -13.06 -16.98 8.58
CA LYS A 55 -12.45 -16.62 9.87
C LYS A 55 -10.93 -16.76 9.92
N HIS A 56 -10.34 -17.44 8.95
CA HIS A 56 -8.90 -17.70 8.89
C HIS A 56 -8.17 -16.82 7.87
N LEU A 57 -8.91 -16.14 6.97
CA LEU A 57 -8.34 -15.33 5.92
C LEU A 57 -7.73 -14.05 6.51
N ASN A 58 -6.40 -13.99 6.54
CA ASN A 58 -5.64 -12.88 7.11
C ASN A 58 -4.83 -12.09 6.06
N LYS A 59 -4.61 -12.68 4.88
CA LYS A 59 -3.89 -12.06 3.76
C LYS A 59 -4.71 -12.15 2.49
N LEU A 60 -4.99 -10.99 1.90
CA LEU A 60 -5.67 -10.87 0.62
C LEU A 60 -4.82 -10.05 -0.36
N VAL A 61 -4.70 -10.55 -1.58
CA VAL A 61 -4.06 -9.83 -2.70
C VAL A 61 -5.07 -9.71 -3.83
N ILE A 62 -5.20 -8.53 -4.43
CA ILE A 62 -6.11 -8.28 -5.55
C ILE A 62 -5.32 -7.66 -6.70
N PHE A 63 -5.30 -8.32 -7.85
CA PHE A 63 -4.68 -7.83 -9.08
C PHE A 63 -5.76 -7.42 -10.06
N PHE A 64 -5.82 -6.14 -10.39
CA PHE A 64 -6.66 -5.64 -11.47
C PHE A 64 -5.90 -5.65 -12.80
N GLY A 65 -6.59 -5.82 -13.93
CA GLY A 65 -6.00 -5.78 -15.26
C GLY A 65 -5.38 -4.42 -15.59
N VAL A 66 -4.40 -4.38 -16.49
CA VAL A 66 -3.62 -3.17 -16.85
C VAL A 66 -4.50 -2.05 -17.43
N TRP A 67 -5.66 -2.40 -17.99
CA TRP A 67 -6.57 -1.49 -18.67
C TRP A 67 -7.78 -1.07 -17.83
N SER A 68 -7.96 -1.66 -16.63
CA SER A 68 -9.11 -1.35 -15.80
C SER A 68 -8.93 0.03 -15.17
N ASP A 69 -9.28 1.08 -15.89
CA ASP A 69 -9.48 2.41 -15.30
C ASP A 69 -10.60 2.40 -14.25
N ARG A 70 -11.36 1.30 -14.22
CA ARG A 70 -12.49 0.98 -13.35
C ARG A 70 -12.13 0.22 -12.09
N THR A 71 -10.98 0.49 -11.45
CA THR A 71 -10.88 0.19 -10.00
C THR A 71 -11.76 1.19 -9.22
N GLY A 72 -13.07 1.11 -9.47
CA GLY A 72 -14.08 1.92 -8.81
C GLY A 72 -14.15 1.50 -7.36
N LYS A 73 -14.20 2.49 -6.47
CA LYS A 73 -14.28 2.28 -5.02
C LYS A 73 -15.39 1.29 -4.65
N GLU A 74 -16.50 1.33 -5.38
CA GLU A 74 -17.63 0.41 -5.28
C GLU A 74 -17.24 -1.07 -5.31
N GLN A 75 -16.25 -1.45 -6.13
CA GLN A 75 -15.85 -2.85 -6.26
C GLN A 75 -15.21 -3.41 -4.99
N ILE A 76 -14.67 -2.53 -4.14
CA ILE A 76 -13.90 -2.90 -2.96
C ILE A 76 -14.47 -2.34 -1.65
N GLN A 77 -15.66 -1.73 -1.66
CA GLN A 77 -16.31 -1.19 -0.46
C GLN A 77 -16.52 -2.24 0.64
N SER A 78 -16.73 -3.51 0.26
CA SER A 78 -16.90 -4.61 1.21
C SER A 78 -15.62 -4.98 1.97
N LEU A 79 -14.45 -4.46 1.57
CA LEU A 79 -13.19 -4.72 2.29
C LEU A 79 -13.27 -4.25 3.75
N GLY A 80 -14.00 -3.17 4.05
CA GLY A 80 -14.20 -2.68 5.42
C GLY A 80 -14.82 -3.70 6.39
N GLN A 81 -15.46 -4.75 5.87
CA GLN A 81 -16.15 -5.77 6.67
C GLN A 81 -15.24 -6.96 7.05
N PHE A 82 -14.01 -7.02 6.54
CA PHE A 82 -13.09 -8.12 6.83
C PHE A 82 -12.44 -7.96 8.22
N ASN A 83 -12.92 -8.72 9.21
CA ASN A 83 -12.43 -8.60 10.58
C ASN A 83 -11.12 -9.35 10.86
N CYS A 84 -10.68 -10.25 9.97
CA CYS A 84 -9.48 -11.06 10.19
C CYS A 84 -8.28 -10.64 9.32
N LEU A 85 -8.47 -9.73 8.36
CA LEU A 85 -7.40 -9.27 7.48
C LEU A 85 -6.40 -8.40 8.23
N THR A 86 -5.14 -8.80 8.18
CA THR A 86 -3.99 -8.06 8.69
C THR A 86 -3.10 -7.55 7.56
N PHE A 87 -3.12 -8.23 6.41
CA PHE A 87 -2.39 -7.85 5.20
C PHE A 87 -3.37 -7.67 4.03
N LEU A 88 -3.21 -6.57 3.30
CA LEU A 88 -3.90 -6.33 2.04
C LEU A 88 -2.94 -5.75 1.01
N MET A 89 -2.94 -6.33 -0.19
CA MET A 89 -2.34 -5.73 -1.36
C MET A 89 -3.38 -5.54 -2.46
N ILE A 90 -3.41 -4.36 -3.06
CA ILE A 90 -4.22 -4.08 -4.25
C ILE A 90 -3.33 -3.49 -5.33
N ASN A 91 -3.30 -4.14 -6.48
CA ASN A 91 -2.51 -3.75 -7.64
C ASN A 91 -3.37 -3.05 -8.69
N ASN A 92 -2.77 -2.08 -9.39
CA ASN A 92 -3.39 -1.20 -10.40
C ASN A 92 -4.47 -0.27 -9.85
N VAL A 93 -4.19 0.37 -8.70
CA VAL A 93 -5.11 1.26 -7.98
C VAL A 93 -5.07 2.73 -8.45
N SER A 94 -5.06 2.94 -9.75
CA SER A 94 -4.86 4.23 -10.45
C SER A 94 -5.39 5.47 -9.70
N LYS A 95 -6.71 5.51 -9.44
CA LYS A 95 -7.42 6.64 -8.79
C LYS A 95 -7.96 6.31 -7.40
N LEU A 96 -7.52 5.20 -6.80
CA LEU A 96 -8.12 4.71 -5.57
C LEU A 96 -7.90 5.68 -4.39
N LEU A 97 -6.74 6.33 -4.37
CA LEU A 97 -6.38 7.33 -3.35
C LEU A 97 -6.86 8.75 -3.68
N THR A 98 -7.93 8.89 -4.46
CA THR A 98 -8.50 10.22 -4.76
C THR A 98 -9.68 10.59 -3.86
N SER A 99 -10.12 9.69 -2.98
CA SER A 99 -11.24 9.94 -2.06
C SER A 99 -11.28 8.87 -0.96
N GLU A 100 -12.09 9.08 0.08
CA GLU A 100 -12.02 8.26 1.31
C GLU A 100 -12.44 6.79 1.07
N LEU A 101 -11.73 5.84 1.69
CA LEU A 101 -11.97 4.41 1.57
C LEU A 101 -11.95 3.74 2.93
N ILE A 102 -12.87 2.78 3.10
CA ILE A 102 -12.94 1.98 4.32
C ILE A 102 -12.14 0.70 4.11
N PHE A 103 -10.97 0.66 4.74
CA PHE A 103 -10.16 -0.56 4.79
C PHE A 103 -10.54 -1.45 5.97
N PRO A 104 -10.19 -2.74 5.92
CA PRO A 104 -10.43 -3.65 7.03
C PRO A 104 -9.83 -3.11 8.35
N PRO A 105 -10.56 -3.19 9.48
CA PRO A 105 -10.19 -2.49 10.72
C PRO A 105 -8.91 -3.03 11.38
N ASN A 106 -8.47 -4.24 11.01
CA ASN A 106 -7.33 -4.91 11.61
C ASN A 106 -6.09 -4.95 10.71
N ILE A 107 -6.08 -4.19 9.61
CA ILE A 107 -4.92 -4.10 8.75
C ILE A 107 -3.72 -3.54 9.52
N THR A 108 -2.62 -4.27 9.44
CA THR A 108 -1.29 -3.86 9.90
C THR A 108 -0.34 -3.57 8.75
N GLU A 109 -0.59 -4.14 7.57
CA GLU A 109 0.21 -3.93 6.37
C GLU A 109 -0.68 -3.72 5.14
N LEU A 110 -0.45 -2.58 4.47
CA LEU A 110 -1.16 -2.20 3.26
C LEU A 110 -0.16 -1.90 2.13
N MET A 111 -0.36 -2.55 0.99
CA MET A 111 0.40 -2.28 -0.22
C MET A 111 -0.55 -1.90 -1.36
N LEU A 112 -0.32 -0.73 -1.94
CA LEU A 112 -1.08 -0.19 -3.05
C LEU A 112 -0.12 0.08 -4.21
N THR A 113 -0.37 -0.52 -5.37
CA THR A 113 0.54 -0.38 -6.52
C THR A 113 -0.18 0.10 -7.78
N GLY A 114 0.56 0.66 -8.73
CA GLY A 114 -0.02 1.25 -9.93
C GLY A 114 -0.80 2.53 -9.63
N ILE A 115 -0.40 3.27 -8.60
CA ILE A 115 -0.99 4.55 -8.21
C ILE A 115 -0.63 5.59 -9.27
N ARG A 116 -1.63 6.38 -9.68
CA ARG A 116 -1.50 7.47 -10.65
C ARG A 116 -1.90 8.82 -10.06
N CYS A 117 -2.89 8.82 -9.15
CA CYS A 117 -3.35 10.04 -8.48
C CYS A 117 -3.53 9.81 -6.98
N ILE A 118 -3.16 10.83 -6.19
CA ILE A 118 -3.36 10.89 -4.74
C ILE A 118 -4.00 12.26 -4.43
N THR A 119 -5.02 12.28 -3.58
CA THR A 119 -5.59 13.51 -3.00
C THR A 119 -5.46 13.46 -1.48
N ASP A 120 -5.54 14.63 -0.84
CA ASP A 120 -5.56 14.75 0.62
C ASP A 120 -6.68 13.91 1.23
N GLU A 121 -7.87 13.88 0.61
CA GLU A 121 -9.00 13.07 1.07
C GLU A 121 -8.65 11.56 1.09
N GLY A 122 -8.04 11.06 0.00
CA GLY A 122 -7.73 9.63 -0.10
C GLY A 122 -6.61 9.19 0.85
N ILE A 123 -5.52 9.96 0.95
CA ILE A 123 -4.41 9.61 1.87
C ILE A 123 -4.82 9.78 3.34
N ASN A 124 -5.61 10.80 3.67
CA ASN A 124 -6.01 11.02 5.05
C ASN A 124 -7.09 10.04 5.51
N GLY A 125 -7.91 9.52 4.59
CA GLY A 125 -8.75 8.34 4.86
C GLY A 125 -7.93 7.13 5.34
N LEU A 126 -6.76 6.89 4.74
CA LEU A 126 -5.82 5.87 5.22
C LEU A 126 -5.23 6.19 6.60
N GLY A 127 -5.00 7.47 6.87
CA GLY A 127 -4.40 7.97 8.11
C GLY A 127 -5.18 7.61 9.38
N ASN A 128 -6.48 7.35 9.25
CA ASN A 128 -7.37 6.98 10.37
C ASN A 128 -7.25 5.51 10.81
N HIS A 129 -6.48 4.67 10.09
CA HIS A 129 -6.33 3.26 10.45
C HIS A 129 -5.29 3.06 11.57
N PHE A 130 -5.77 3.07 12.81
CA PHE A 130 -4.95 2.99 14.04
C PHE A 130 -4.12 1.71 14.23
N LYS A 131 -4.20 0.71 13.36
CA LYS A 131 -3.39 -0.52 13.46
C LYS A 131 -2.33 -0.64 12.36
N LEU A 132 -2.37 0.24 11.36
CA LEU A 132 -1.48 0.21 10.22
C LEU A 132 -0.04 0.53 10.66
N LYS A 133 0.86 -0.43 10.45
CA LYS A 133 2.29 -0.36 10.79
C LYS A 133 3.16 -0.21 9.55
N ILE A 134 2.76 -0.80 8.42
CA ILE A 134 3.52 -0.79 7.17
C ILE A 134 2.61 -0.28 6.06
N LEU A 135 3.03 0.80 5.42
CA LEU A 135 2.37 1.37 4.24
C LEU A 135 3.34 1.39 3.07
N SER A 136 2.97 0.72 1.98
CA SER A 136 3.73 0.69 0.73
C SER A 136 2.89 1.29 -0.40
N LEU A 137 3.35 2.39 -0.98
CA LEU A 137 2.69 3.11 -2.06
C LEU A 137 3.60 3.08 -3.30
N TRP A 138 3.16 2.39 -4.35
CA TRP A 138 3.94 2.22 -5.57
C TRP A 138 3.21 2.84 -6.77
N GLY A 139 3.89 3.73 -7.49
CA GLY A 139 3.34 4.39 -8.67
C GLY A 139 3.30 3.48 -9.91
N SER A 140 2.69 3.99 -10.98
CA SER A 140 2.69 3.33 -12.30
C SER A 140 3.96 3.65 -13.07
N MET A 141 4.66 2.62 -13.57
CA MET A 141 5.76 2.81 -14.53
C MET A 141 5.17 3.14 -15.90
N GLY A 142 5.52 4.30 -16.46
CA GLY A 142 5.40 4.53 -17.90
C GLY A 142 4.21 5.32 -18.42
N GLN A 143 3.91 6.50 -17.87
CA GLN A 143 3.38 7.67 -18.59
C GLN A 143 3.86 8.98 -17.91
N ILE A 144 3.90 10.09 -18.66
CA ILE A 144 4.17 11.43 -18.13
C ILE A 144 2.88 11.93 -17.48
N GLU A 145 2.65 11.51 -16.25
CA GLU A 145 1.53 12.02 -15.44
C GLU A 145 2.01 13.20 -14.57
N ASP A 146 1.06 14.02 -14.12
CA ASP A 146 1.34 15.13 -13.22
C ASP A 146 1.91 14.62 -11.90
N SER A 147 2.83 15.39 -11.32
CA SER A 147 3.38 15.05 -10.01
C SER A 147 2.33 15.27 -8.91
N VAL A 148 2.29 14.40 -7.91
CA VAL A 148 1.33 14.44 -6.79
C VAL A 148 1.99 15.01 -5.54
N ASP A 149 1.15 15.55 -4.65
CA ASP A 149 1.57 16.02 -3.32
C ASP A 149 1.03 15.01 -2.30
N LEU A 150 1.86 14.64 -1.32
CA LEU A 150 1.48 13.74 -0.23
C LEU A 150 1.36 14.56 1.06
N ASN A 151 0.13 14.96 1.40
CA ASN A 151 -0.14 15.76 2.58
C ASN A 151 -0.86 14.92 3.64
N CYS A 152 -0.13 14.56 4.69
CA CYS A 152 -0.69 13.79 5.81
C CYS A 152 -1.24 14.74 6.88
N ALA A 153 -2.49 14.55 7.30
CA ALA A 153 -3.15 15.39 8.30
C ALA A 153 -2.53 15.25 9.70
N ASP A 154 -2.85 16.20 10.58
CA ASP A 154 -2.44 16.18 11.98
C ASP A 154 -2.86 14.88 12.67
N GLY A 155 -1.94 14.29 13.45
CA GLY A 155 -2.18 13.03 14.16
C GLY A 155 -2.40 11.79 13.30
N SER A 156 -2.32 11.89 11.96
CA SER A 156 -2.54 10.77 11.05
C SER A 156 -1.47 9.68 11.21
N PHE A 157 -1.85 8.44 10.89
CA PHE A 157 -0.96 7.27 10.92
C PHE A 157 -0.26 7.03 12.27
N PRO A 158 -1.00 6.95 13.40
CA PRO A 158 -0.42 6.96 14.75
C PRO A 158 0.40 5.71 15.11
N GLN A 159 0.25 4.60 14.38
CA GLN A 159 1.02 3.35 14.59
C GLN A 159 1.98 3.03 13.45
N LEU A 160 2.13 3.91 12.46
CA LEU A 160 2.95 3.62 11.29
C LEU A 160 4.43 3.55 11.67
N GLU A 161 5.07 2.42 11.38
CA GLU A 161 6.47 2.13 11.66
C GLU A 161 7.33 2.16 10.39
N VAL A 162 6.73 1.83 9.23
CA VAL A 162 7.41 1.77 7.93
C VAL A 162 6.58 2.45 6.86
N LEU A 163 7.18 3.42 6.16
CA LEU A 163 6.63 4.03 4.96
C LEU A 163 7.54 3.74 3.76
N GLN A 164 6.99 3.11 2.73
CA GLN A 164 7.68 2.84 1.47
C GLN A 164 6.98 3.54 0.33
N MET A 165 7.74 4.34 -0.42
CA MET A 165 7.27 5.01 -1.63
C MET A 165 8.18 4.61 -2.78
N ARG A 166 7.60 4.07 -3.86
CA ARG A 166 8.36 3.65 -5.04
C ARG A 166 7.71 4.14 -6.32
N PHE A 167 8.48 4.70 -7.24
CA PHE A 167 8.01 5.11 -8.57
C PHE A 167 6.82 6.08 -8.56
N ILE A 168 6.57 6.78 -7.45
CA ILE A 168 5.52 7.80 -7.37
C ILE A 168 6.12 9.11 -7.85
N ARG A 169 5.48 9.80 -8.79
CA ARG A 169 5.90 11.15 -9.19
C ARG A 169 5.58 12.17 -8.10
N LEU A 170 6.32 12.12 -7.00
CA LEU A 170 6.02 12.88 -5.79
C LEU A 170 6.68 14.25 -5.89
N ARG A 171 5.88 15.32 -5.93
CA ARG A 171 6.38 16.71 -5.95
C ARG A 171 6.78 17.16 -4.55
N LYS A 172 5.90 16.88 -3.59
CA LYS A 172 5.97 17.39 -2.23
C LYS A 172 5.50 16.33 -1.26
N TRP A 173 6.13 16.28 -0.10
CA TRP A 173 5.68 15.48 1.03
C TRP A 173 5.62 16.35 2.28
N GLU A 174 4.45 16.41 2.90
CA GLU A 174 4.20 17.15 4.14
C GLU A 174 3.60 16.25 5.22
N LEU A 175 4.06 16.46 6.45
CA LEU A 175 3.53 15.82 7.63
C LEU A 175 2.86 16.86 8.53
N GLY A 176 1.59 16.64 8.82
CA GLY A 176 0.86 17.35 9.85
C GLY A 176 1.47 17.14 11.23
N ASN A 177 1.10 18.01 12.16
CA ASN A 177 1.60 17.96 13.52
C ASN A 177 1.21 16.64 14.19
N GLY A 178 2.17 15.95 14.77
CA GLY A 178 1.91 14.67 15.43
C GLY A 178 1.58 13.51 14.47
N ALA A 179 1.74 13.68 13.15
CA ALA A 179 1.61 12.56 12.23
C ALA A 179 2.76 11.56 12.40
N MET A 180 2.50 10.27 12.15
CA MET A 180 3.53 9.21 12.03
C MET A 180 4.53 9.13 13.20
N GLN A 181 4.10 9.36 14.45
CA GLN A 181 5.03 9.46 15.60
C GLN A 181 5.84 8.19 15.91
N LYS A 182 5.41 7.03 15.39
CA LYS A 182 6.10 5.74 15.57
C LYS A 182 6.96 5.33 14.37
N LEU A 183 7.15 6.22 13.39
CA LEU A 183 7.87 5.92 12.16
C LEU A 183 9.34 5.61 12.46
N GLN A 184 9.80 4.46 11.99
CA GLN A 184 11.16 3.96 12.18
C GLN A 184 11.94 3.89 10.87
N HIS A 185 11.25 3.59 9.76
CA HIS A 185 11.88 3.35 8.47
C HIS A 185 11.14 4.07 7.35
N VAL A 186 11.90 4.83 6.56
CA VAL A 186 11.40 5.47 5.34
C VAL A 186 12.21 4.97 4.16
N LEU A 187 11.51 4.52 3.12
CA LEU A 187 12.10 4.13 1.83
C LEU A 187 11.50 5.02 0.73
N ILE A 188 12.36 5.73 0.01
CA ILE A 188 11.99 6.54 -1.16
C ILE A 188 12.82 6.04 -2.36
N HIS A 189 12.14 5.49 -3.36
CA HIS A 189 12.79 4.91 -4.52
C HIS A 189 12.18 5.41 -5.82
N ARG A 190 12.94 6.18 -6.60
CA ARG A 190 12.49 6.75 -7.88
C ARG A 190 11.23 7.61 -7.75
N CYS A 191 11.19 8.47 -6.74
CA CYS A 191 10.08 9.38 -6.46
C CYS A 191 10.32 10.83 -6.92
N GLN A 192 10.93 11.02 -8.10
CA GLN A 192 11.14 12.35 -8.68
C GLN A 192 9.80 13.01 -9.08
N PRO A 193 9.64 14.34 -8.89
CA PRO A 193 10.69 15.34 -8.66
C PRO A 193 10.89 15.76 -7.19
N LEU A 194 10.64 14.89 -6.20
CA LEU A 194 10.71 15.23 -4.78
C LEU A 194 12.03 15.93 -4.43
N ASP A 195 11.94 17.20 -4.07
CA ASP A 195 13.10 18.06 -3.83
C ASP A 195 13.46 18.17 -2.36
N ASN A 196 12.55 17.85 -1.44
CA ASN A 196 12.79 17.98 -0.01
C ASN A 196 12.01 16.95 0.83
N LEU A 197 12.46 16.74 2.07
CA LEU A 197 11.74 15.94 3.06
C LEU A 197 10.96 16.84 4.03
N PRO A 198 9.90 16.35 4.68
CA PRO A 198 9.26 17.06 5.78
C PRO A 198 10.27 17.31 6.92
N THR A 199 10.38 18.55 7.38
CA THR A 199 11.25 18.92 8.52
C THR A 199 10.80 18.27 9.82
N GLN A 200 9.52 17.90 9.92
CA GLN A 200 8.92 17.17 11.03
C GLN A 200 9.60 15.81 11.27
N LEU A 201 10.23 15.21 10.24
CA LEU A 201 11.02 13.98 10.41
C LEU A 201 12.17 14.15 11.41
N CYS A 202 12.76 15.35 11.50
CA CYS A 202 13.84 15.64 12.45
C CYS A 202 13.38 15.61 13.92
N SER A 203 12.06 15.74 14.15
CA SER A 203 11.46 15.68 15.48
C SER A 203 11.03 14.25 15.87
N LEU A 204 11.15 13.26 14.97
CA LEU A 204 10.75 11.88 15.22
C LEU A 204 11.88 11.11 15.94
N ASN A 205 11.75 10.99 17.26
CA ASN A 205 12.73 10.26 18.08
C ASN A 205 12.87 8.76 17.75
N GLY A 206 11.85 8.17 17.10
CA GLY A 206 11.82 6.76 16.73
C GLY A 206 12.44 6.45 15.37
N LEU A 207 12.78 7.46 14.56
CA LEU A 207 13.27 7.26 13.20
C LEU A 207 14.68 6.67 13.23
N LYS A 208 14.88 5.53 12.56
CA LYS A 208 16.14 4.77 12.59
C LYS A 208 16.84 4.75 11.24
N LYS A 209 16.08 4.64 10.15
CA LYS A 209 16.64 4.52 8.80
C LYS A 209 15.85 5.32 7.78
N VAL A 210 16.56 6.03 6.93
CA VAL A 210 16.04 6.65 5.72
C VAL A 210 16.85 6.15 4.53
N HIS A 211 16.20 5.46 3.61
CA HIS A 211 16.80 4.96 2.38
C HIS A 211 16.26 5.74 1.18
N ILE A 212 17.17 6.32 0.39
CA ILE A 212 16.83 7.12 -0.79
C ILE A 212 17.74 6.70 -1.93
N THR A 213 17.16 6.23 -3.03
CA THR A 213 17.93 5.87 -4.25
C THR A 213 17.97 6.99 -5.29
N ASP A 214 17.19 8.04 -5.05
CA ASP A 214 17.01 9.17 -5.94
C ASP A 214 18.17 10.15 -5.90
N SER A 215 18.33 10.93 -6.97
CA SER A 215 19.22 12.09 -6.94
C SER A 215 18.75 13.07 -5.87
N VAL A 216 19.58 13.27 -4.85
CA VAL A 216 19.26 14.11 -3.69
C VAL A 216 19.52 15.58 -4.03
N SER A 217 18.52 16.43 -3.85
CA SER A 217 18.67 17.89 -4.03
C SER A 217 19.54 18.51 -2.92
N LYS A 218 19.97 19.77 -3.09
CA LYS A 218 20.66 20.53 -2.02
C LYS A 218 19.81 20.67 -0.76
N GLN A 219 18.50 20.86 -0.91
CA GLN A 219 17.57 21.04 0.21
C GLN A 219 17.39 19.73 0.98
N MET A 220 17.16 18.62 0.26
CA MET A 220 17.06 17.30 0.88
C MET A 220 18.37 16.89 1.56
N THR A 221 19.53 17.25 0.99
CA THR A 221 20.84 17.00 1.62
C THR A 221 20.96 17.66 2.99
N HIS A 222 20.41 18.87 3.17
CA HIS A 222 20.44 19.56 4.46
C HIS A 222 19.64 18.81 5.53
N ILE A 223 18.41 18.37 5.21
CA ILE A 223 17.59 17.60 6.17
C ILE A 223 18.21 16.24 6.47
N LEU A 224 18.72 15.52 5.45
CA LEU A 224 19.41 14.26 5.66
C LEU A 224 20.64 14.43 6.56
N GLY A 225 21.37 15.54 6.41
CA GLY A 225 22.49 15.89 7.28
C GLY A 225 22.04 16.05 8.74
N ILE A 226 20.96 16.79 9.00
CA ILE A 226 20.40 16.93 10.35
C ILE A 226 20.02 15.55 10.94
N LEU A 227 19.32 14.73 10.16
CA LEU A 227 18.90 13.39 10.60
C LEU A 227 20.11 12.50 10.96
N GLU A 228 21.16 12.55 10.15
CA GLU A 228 22.37 11.77 10.37
C GLU A 228 23.16 12.27 11.59
N THR A 229 23.42 13.58 11.67
CA THR A 229 24.32 14.15 12.71
C THR A 229 23.63 14.35 14.05
N ASN A 230 22.36 14.77 14.05
CA ASN A 230 21.67 15.19 15.27
C ASN A 230 20.79 14.07 15.84
N ASN A 231 20.24 13.21 14.97
CA ASN A 231 19.30 12.16 15.38
C ASN A 231 19.90 10.75 15.28
N GLY A 232 21.12 10.59 14.74
CA GLY A 232 21.78 9.29 14.58
C GLY A 232 21.06 8.35 13.60
N VAL A 233 20.28 8.90 12.68
CA VAL A 233 19.53 8.13 11.68
C VAL A 233 20.49 7.56 10.64
N GLN A 234 20.36 6.27 10.34
CA GLN A 234 21.11 5.66 9.25
C GLN A 234 20.57 6.15 7.90
N ILE A 235 21.40 6.85 7.13
CA ILE A 235 21.07 7.28 5.77
C ILE A 235 21.71 6.32 4.77
N ASP A 236 20.87 5.67 3.96
CA ASP A 236 21.30 4.72 2.95
C ASP A 236 21.03 5.29 1.55
N ARG A 237 22.11 5.47 0.79
CA ARG A 237 22.11 6.11 -0.53
C ARG A 237 22.70 5.12 -1.53
N GLY A 238 21.89 4.21 -2.03
CA GLY A 238 22.35 3.24 -3.02
C GLY A 238 21.23 2.41 -3.62
N ASP A 239 21.42 1.94 -4.85
CA ASP A 239 20.49 1.06 -5.57
C ASP A 239 20.48 -0.39 -5.02
N HIS A 240 21.09 -0.64 -3.85
CA HIS A 240 21.10 -1.96 -3.21
C HIS A 240 19.72 -2.26 -2.59
N LEU A 241 18.78 -2.57 -3.47
CA LEU A 241 17.59 -3.33 -3.13
C LEU A 241 18.06 -4.72 -2.68
N SER A 242 18.02 -5.00 -1.38
CA SER A 242 17.80 -6.38 -0.95
C SER A 242 16.51 -6.83 -1.64
N ARG A 243 16.65 -7.75 -2.59
CA ARG A 243 15.60 -8.47 -3.33
C ARG A 243 14.29 -8.60 -2.54
N VAL A 244 13.41 -7.62 -2.71
CA VAL A 244 11.98 -7.90 -2.83
C VAL A 244 11.78 -7.87 -4.33
N GLU A 245 12.05 -9.02 -4.95
CA GLU A 245 11.99 -9.18 -6.39
C GLU A 245 10.64 -8.75 -6.93
N ASN A 246 10.71 -8.08 -8.08
CA ASN A 246 9.59 -7.80 -8.94
C ASN A 246 8.91 -9.12 -9.34
N ASP A 247 7.58 -9.04 -9.44
CA ASP A 247 6.66 -9.94 -10.13
C ASP A 247 6.52 -11.38 -9.62
N GLY A 248 5.32 -11.68 -9.11
CA GLY A 248 4.79 -13.06 -8.98
C GLY A 248 4.73 -13.64 -7.57
N ASP A 249 5.73 -13.37 -6.73
CA ASP A 249 5.91 -14.11 -5.47
C ASP A 249 5.49 -13.33 -4.22
N THR A 250 4.32 -12.69 -4.24
CA THR A 250 3.79 -12.00 -3.06
C THR A 250 3.28 -12.94 -1.96
N PHE A 251 3.45 -14.26 -2.11
CA PHE A 251 3.01 -15.26 -1.13
C PHE A 251 4.07 -15.66 -0.12
N ASP A 252 5.36 -15.58 -0.48
CA ASP A 252 6.44 -16.25 0.24
C ASP A 252 7.49 -15.32 0.87
N ILE A 253 7.18 -14.03 1.03
CA ILE A 253 8.00 -13.15 1.87
C ILE A 253 7.16 -12.73 3.07
N ILE A 254 7.63 -13.19 4.25
CA ILE A 254 7.07 -13.20 5.61
C ILE A 254 6.15 -14.40 5.94
#